data_AF-A0A0J7MP39-F1
#
_entry.id   AF-A0A0J7MP39-F1
#
_cell.length_a   1.000
_cell.length_b   1.000
_cell.length_c   1.000
_cell.angle_alpha   90.00
_cell.angle_beta   90.00
_cell.angle_gamma   90.00
#
_symmetry.space_group_name_H-M   'P 1'
#
loop_
_entity.id
_entity.type
_entity.pdbx_description
1 polymer ?
#
loop_
_entity_poly.entity_id
_entity_poly.type
_entity_poly.pdbx_seq_one_letter_code
_entity_poly.pdbx_strand_id
1 'polypeptide(L)'
;MGWRKSGVRKGKRGRGKWTQRGGERIRETEGWDGGEDREINEELGLRIKQIGEELKEGEKESTEARRRGWWDEECGDKRKEVWKVLRKWRKEGGSGEEYRKLRGEYKLLCKRKKEEENGRWLREAQEARTEGEVWQIVNRERKCWKGINEMIKMEEWKGHFMRLLGGVEGKVVRGGVKRILGEEEGEIDRGELKRVIERLKKGKASGADGVPNEVWKLGGERIEEWAWRFCNRVWRGEGWPEQWKDGVIVPLVKKGGGERVEEYRGVTLMPTLYKVYVGVLTGRLKEEMEEKAMLPP
;
A
#
# COMPACT_ATOMS: atom_id res chain seq x y z
N MET A 1 -22.54 -3.31 2.94
CA MET A 1 -21.11 -2.89 2.92
C MET A 1 -21.00 -1.41 3.27
N GLY A 2 -20.27 -1.06 4.33
CA GLY A 2 -20.07 0.33 4.74
C GLY A 2 -18.89 0.96 3.99
N TRP A 3 -19.16 1.91 3.10
CA TRP A 3 -18.12 2.68 2.43
C TRP A 3 -17.72 3.86 3.31
N ARG A 4 -16.43 4.00 3.63
CA ARG A 4 -15.92 5.16 4.38
C ARG A 4 -14.83 5.86 3.57
N LYS A 5 -14.94 7.18 3.43
CA LYS A 5 -13.82 8.02 2.96
C LYS A 5 -12.70 7.89 3.99
N SER A 6 -11.53 7.39 3.61
CA SER A 6 -10.33 7.48 4.45
C SER A 6 -9.77 8.91 4.45
N GLY A 7 -10.65 9.89 4.67
CA GLY A 7 -10.37 11.33 4.74
C GLY A 7 -10.53 11.92 6.13
N VAL A 8 -11.01 11.14 7.12
CA VAL A 8 -10.74 11.48 8.52
C VAL A 8 -9.25 11.24 8.73
N ARG A 9 -8.53 12.29 9.12
CA ARG A 9 -7.22 12.20 9.77
C ARG A 9 -7.36 11.30 11.02
N LYS A 10 -7.49 9.98 10.87
CA LYS A 10 -7.01 9.04 11.89
C LYS A 10 -5.52 9.30 11.92
N GLY A 11 -5.10 10.09 12.92
CA GLY A 11 -3.83 10.81 12.96
C GLY A 11 -2.72 9.97 12.40
N LYS A 12 -1.99 10.50 11.40
CA LYS A 12 -0.85 9.90 10.68
C LYS A 12 -0.43 8.54 11.28
N ARG A 13 -1.20 7.47 11.08
CA ARG A 13 -0.67 6.13 11.28
C ARG A 13 0.13 5.93 10.02
N GLY A 14 1.40 6.31 10.08
CA GLY A 14 2.34 6.02 9.01
C GLY A 14 2.13 4.57 8.63
N ARG A 15 1.80 4.32 7.36
CA ARG A 15 1.86 2.97 6.80
C ARG A 15 3.33 2.61 6.92
N GLY A 16 3.70 1.82 7.93
CA GLY A 16 5.10 1.53 8.23
C GLY A 16 5.76 1.00 6.96
N LYS A 17 6.74 1.72 6.43
CA LYS A 17 7.55 1.24 5.33
C LYS A 17 8.57 0.28 5.90
N TRP A 18 8.80 -0.78 5.14
CA TRP A 18 9.95 -1.63 5.42
C TRP A 18 11.25 -0.83 5.33
N THR A 19 12.06 -0.88 6.39
CA THR A 19 13.45 -0.43 6.41
C THR A 19 14.34 -1.60 6.82
N GLN A 20 15.63 -1.55 6.49
CA GLN A 20 16.56 -2.61 6.91
C GLN A 20 16.55 -2.79 8.43
N ARG A 21 16.60 -1.69 9.17
CA ARG A 21 16.48 -1.65 10.64
C ARG A 21 15.13 -2.16 11.16
N GLY A 22 14.03 -1.81 10.50
CA GLY A 22 12.71 -2.35 10.86
C GLY A 22 12.66 -3.88 10.68
N GLY A 23 13.34 -4.39 9.66
CA GLY A 23 13.48 -5.83 9.43
C GLY A 23 14.40 -6.54 10.42
N GLU A 24 15.49 -5.91 10.83
CA GLU A 24 16.36 -6.41 11.90
C GLU A 24 15.59 -6.51 13.21
N ARG A 25 14.84 -5.47 13.58
CA ARG A 25 13.95 -5.50 14.76
C ARG A 25 12.94 -6.63 14.71
N ILE A 26 12.21 -6.79 13.60
CA ILE A 26 11.26 -7.91 13.44
C ILE A 26 11.93 -9.27 13.67
N ARG A 27 13.20 -9.44 13.30
CA ARG A 27 13.96 -10.68 13.53
C ARG A 27 14.46 -10.81 14.98
N GLU A 28 14.84 -9.70 15.59
CA GLU A 28 15.46 -9.63 16.92
C GLU A 28 14.44 -9.55 18.07
N THR A 29 13.23 -9.04 17.84
CA THR A 29 12.18 -8.93 18.87
C THR A 29 11.95 -10.30 19.48
N GLU A 30 12.25 -10.49 20.77
CA GLU A 30 12.06 -11.75 21.48
C GLU A 30 10.59 -12.24 21.43
N GLY A 31 10.39 -13.54 21.61
CA GLY A 31 9.17 -14.35 21.38
C GLY A 31 7.85 -13.61 21.07
N TRP A 32 7.17 -13.99 19.97
CA TRP A 32 5.71 -13.82 19.93
C TRP A 32 5.14 -14.95 20.79
N ASP A 33 4.75 -14.64 22.02
CA ASP A 33 4.05 -15.56 22.92
C ASP A 33 2.54 -15.66 22.61
N GLY A 34 2.10 -14.97 21.56
CA GLY A 34 0.73 -14.52 21.38
C GLY A 34 -0.23 -15.64 21.03
N GLY A 35 -0.58 -16.39 22.08
CA GLY A 35 -1.81 -17.12 22.33
C GLY A 35 -2.35 -17.88 21.13
N GLU A 36 -1.81 -19.06 20.88
CA GLU A 36 -2.44 -20.06 20.00
C GLU A 36 -3.87 -20.39 20.46
N ASP A 37 -4.21 -20.12 21.73
CA ASP A 37 -5.54 -20.26 22.33
C ASP A 37 -6.47 -19.04 22.16
N ARG A 38 -6.03 -17.95 21.53
CA ARG A 38 -6.86 -16.74 21.34
C ARG A 38 -7.77 -16.86 20.13
N GLU A 39 -8.83 -16.06 20.10
CA GLU A 39 -9.67 -15.92 18.90
C GLU A 39 -8.84 -15.37 17.72
N ILE A 40 -9.07 -15.92 16.52
CA ILE A 40 -8.39 -15.55 15.26
C ILE A 40 -8.27 -14.03 15.05
N ASN A 41 -9.33 -13.28 15.34
CA ASN A 41 -9.36 -11.83 15.17
C ASN A 41 -8.44 -11.09 16.15
N GLU A 42 -8.42 -11.54 17.41
CA GLU A 42 -7.60 -10.94 18.45
C GLU A 42 -6.12 -11.19 18.18
N GLU A 43 -5.75 -12.43 17.88
CA GLU A 43 -4.37 -12.82 17.56
C GLU A 43 -3.83 -12.00 16.38
N LEU A 44 -4.57 -11.97 15.26
CA LEU A 44 -4.16 -11.23 14.07
C LEU A 44 -4.04 -9.73 14.37
N GLY A 45 -5.00 -9.18 15.12
CA GLY A 45 -5.01 -7.76 15.49
C GLY A 45 -3.79 -7.35 16.31
N LEU A 46 -3.44 -8.15 17.32
CA LEU A 46 -2.28 -7.92 18.16
C LEU A 46 -0.98 -8.04 17.35
N ARG A 47 -0.86 -9.06 16.48
CA ARG A 47 0.35 -9.28 15.70
C ARG A 47 0.60 -8.16 14.71
N ILE A 48 -0.44 -7.73 13.98
CA ILE A 48 -0.37 -6.59 13.06
C ILE A 48 0.03 -5.31 13.81
N LYS A 49 -0.49 -5.12 15.03
CA LYS A 49 -0.14 -3.96 15.85
C LYS A 49 1.35 -3.95 16.21
N GLN A 50 1.87 -5.07 16.68
CA GLN A 50 3.30 -5.23 17.01
C GLN A 50 4.20 -4.98 15.79
N ILE A 51 3.93 -5.66 14.66
CA ILE A 51 4.65 -5.45 13.40
C ILE A 51 4.63 -3.96 13.01
N GLY A 52 3.48 -3.31 13.16
CA GLY A 52 3.31 -1.89 12.86
C GLY A 52 4.09 -0.95 13.80
N GLU A 53 4.40 -1.37 15.02
CA GLU A 53 5.24 -0.63 15.97
C GLU A 53 6.72 -0.81 15.62
N GLU A 54 7.16 -2.06 15.39
CA GLU A 54 8.53 -2.42 14.98
C GLU A 54 8.95 -1.68 13.69
N LEU A 55 8.07 -1.63 12.69
CA LEU A 55 8.31 -0.90 11.44
C LEU A 55 8.48 0.61 11.66
N LYS A 56 7.69 1.23 12.54
CA LYS A 56 7.77 2.68 12.81
C LYS A 56 9.05 3.07 13.52
N GLU A 57 9.52 2.24 14.44
CA GLU A 57 10.79 2.48 15.13
C GLU A 57 11.96 2.37 14.15
N GLY A 58 11.96 1.33 13.31
CA GLY A 58 12.93 1.19 12.23
C GLY A 58 12.89 2.34 11.22
N GLU A 59 11.75 2.96 10.98
CA GLU A 59 11.64 4.17 10.16
C GLU A 59 12.27 5.40 10.85
N LYS A 60 11.97 5.65 12.12
CA LYS A 60 12.50 6.80 12.89
C LYS A 60 14.02 6.81 12.98
N GLU A 61 14.64 5.64 13.06
CA GLU A 61 16.10 5.51 13.09
C GLU A 61 16.75 5.64 11.71
N SER A 62 15.97 5.41 10.64
CA SER A 62 16.44 5.49 9.25
C SER A 62 16.37 6.90 8.66
N THR A 63 15.95 7.93 9.42
CA THR A 63 15.78 9.29 8.90
C THR A 63 17.10 10.04 8.71
N GLU A 64 17.99 9.53 7.86
CA GLU A 64 18.64 10.38 6.88
C GLU A 64 17.74 10.41 5.65
N ALA A 65 16.80 11.36 5.63
CA ALA A 65 15.87 11.49 4.55
C ALA A 65 16.63 11.80 3.24
N ARG A 66 16.75 10.79 2.37
CA ARG A 66 17.02 10.98 0.94
C ARG A 66 16.05 12.04 0.41
N ARG A 67 16.48 13.30 0.30
CA ARG A 67 15.75 14.35 -0.43
C ARG A 67 15.56 13.81 -1.85
N ARG A 68 14.32 13.64 -2.30
CA ARG A 68 13.98 13.19 -3.66
C ARG A 68 13.36 14.35 -4.43
N GLY A 69 13.93 14.64 -5.59
CA GLY A 69 13.42 15.60 -6.57
C GLY A 69 14.19 16.93 -6.61
N TRP A 70 13.83 17.79 -7.56
CA TRP A 70 14.41 19.13 -7.76
C TRP A 70 14.19 20.12 -6.61
N TRP A 71 13.36 19.77 -5.62
CA TRP A 71 13.01 20.62 -4.49
C TRP A 71 14.02 20.48 -3.36
N ASP A 72 14.57 21.62 -2.93
CA ASP A 72 15.55 21.69 -1.85
C ASP A 72 15.21 22.77 -0.81
N GLU A 73 16.16 23.01 0.08
CA GLU A 73 16.03 23.92 1.23
C GLU A 73 15.78 25.36 0.79
N GLU A 74 16.47 25.82 -0.26
CA GLU A 74 16.28 27.14 -0.86
C GLU A 74 14.84 27.31 -1.40
N CYS A 75 14.27 26.27 -2.04
CA CYS A 75 12.86 26.29 -2.44
C CYS A 75 11.92 26.41 -1.24
N GLY A 76 12.25 25.70 -0.16
CA GLY A 76 11.54 25.75 1.12
C GLY A 76 11.55 27.14 1.74
N ASP A 77 12.72 27.76 1.81
CA ASP A 77 12.90 29.05 2.48
C ASP A 77 12.30 30.20 1.67
N LYS A 78 12.51 30.23 0.35
CA LYS A 78 11.84 31.21 -0.52
C LYS A 78 10.32 31.09 -0.47
N ARG A 79 9.77 29.88 -0.33
CA ARG A 79 8.33 29.67 -0.11
C ARG A 79 7.86 30.25 1.24
N LYS A 80 8.64 30.07 2.32
CA LYS A 80 8.32 30.66 3.63
C LYS A 80 8.29 32.19 3.55
N GLU A 81 9.24 32.80 2.84
CA GLU A 81 9.28 34.25 2.62
C GLU A 81 8.03 34.75 1.88
N VAL A 82 7.68 34.13 0.75
CA VAL A 82 6.44 34.44 0.01
C VAL A 82 5.21 34.33 0.92
N TRP A 83 5.16 33.32 1.79
CA TRP A 83 4.06 33.13 2.73
C TRP A 83 4.01 34.20 3.82
N LYS A 84 5.16 34.67 4.33
CA LYS A 84 5.23 35.78 5.28
C LYS A 84 4.64 37.06 4.67
N VAL A 85 5.07 37.41 3.45
CA VAL A 85 4.59 38.62 2.75
C VAL A 85 3.11 38.49 2.39
N LEU A 86 2.64 37.32 1.95
CA LEU A 86 1.23 37.06 1.70
C LEU A 86 0.37 37.25 2.96
N ARG A 87 0.82 36.73 4.11
CA ARG A 87 0.11 36.88 5.39
C ARG A 87 0.04 38.34 5.83
N LYS A 88 1.14 39.08 5.68
CA LYS A 88 1.20 40.52 5.98
C LYS A 88 0.22 41.30 5.10
N TRP A 89 0.28 41.09 3.79
CA TRP A 89 -0.63 41.74 2.83
C TRP A 89 -2.11 41.44 3.09
N ARG A 90 -2.47 40.20 3.42
CA ARG A 90 -3.85 39.84 3.78
C ARG A 90 -4.36 40.52 5.06
N LYS A 91 -3.46 40.91 5.97
CA LYS A 91 -3.80 41.54 7.24
C LYS A 91 -3.86 43.06 7.14
N GLU A 92 -2.92 43.66 6.44
CA GLU A 92 -2.70 45.11 6.39
C GLU A 92 -3.31 45.77 5.14
N GLY A 93 -3.65 44.99 4.10
CA GLY A 93 -4.14 45.53 2.82
C GLY A 93 -3.03 46.16 1.98
N GLY A 94 -3.40 46.88 0.91
CA GLY A 94 -2.46 47.56 -0.01
C GLY A 94 -2.32 46.91 -1.40
N SER A 95 -1.39 47.42 -2.22
CA SER A 95 -1.24 47.08 -3.66
C SER A 95 -0.76 45.64 -3.95
N GLY A 96 -0.25 44.94 -2.94
CA GLY A 96 0.26 43.57 -3.04
C GLY A 96 1.47 43.42 -3.97
N GLU A 97 2.15 44.52 -4.29
CA GLU A 97 3.27 44.55 -5.23
C GLU A 97 4.47 43.73 -4.75
N GLU A 98 4.82 43.85 -3.47
CA GLU A 98 5.88 43.07 -2.81
C GLU A 98 5.61 41.56 -2.89
N TYR A 99 4.36 41.15 -2.64
CA TYR A 99 3.94 39.75 -2.78
C TYR A 99 4.05 39.27 -4.23
N ARG A 100 3.58 40.06 -5.20
CA ARG A 100 3.61 39.70 -6.63
C ARG A 100 5.05 39.54 -7.12
N LYS A 101 5.94 40.46 -6.75
CA LYS A 101 7.37 40.41 -7.07
C LYS A 101 8.02 39.16 -6.48
N LEU A 102 7.89 38.95 -5.17
CA LEU A 102 8.51 37.83 -4.47
C LEU A 102 7.96 36.47 -4.93
N ARG A 103 6.66 36.40 -5.27
CA ARG A 103 6.05 35.23 -5.89
C ARG A 103 6.58 34.98 -7.31
N GLY A 104 6.86 36.03 -8.07
CA GLY A 104 7.51 35.96 -9.38
C GLY A 104 8.91 35.36 -9.27
N GLU A 105 9.74 35.88 -8.36
CA GLU A 105 11.07 35.34 -8.07
C GLU A 105 11.03 33.86 -7.64
N TYR A 106 10.11 33.52 -6.73
CA TYR A 106 9.91 32.14 -6.31
C TYR A 106 9.53 31.22 -7.47
N LYS A 107 8.64 31.66 -8.37
CA LYS A 107 8.29 30.89 -9.57
C LYS A 107 9.49 30.68 -10.49
N LEU A 108 10.31 31.71 -10.70
CA LEU A 108 11.53 31.62 -11.51
C LEU A 108 12.55 30.66 -10.90
N LEU A 109 12.76 30.73 -9.58
CA LEU A 109 13.60 29.79 -8.84
C LEU A 109 13.14 28.33 -9.05
N CYS A 110 11.84 28.06 -8.86
CA CYS A 110 11.30 26.72 -9.07
C CYS A 110 11.41 26.26 -10.53
N LYS A 111 11.19 27.16 -11.50
CA LYS A 111 11.34 26.85 -12.92
C LYS A 111 12.78 26.46 -13.25
N ARG A 112 13.75 27.27 -12.84
CA ARG A 112 15.18 27.02 -13.05
C ARG A 112 15.61 25.69 -12.46
N LYS A 113 15.29 25.41 -11.18
CA LYS A 113 15.69 24.16 -10.53
C LYS A 113 15.06 22.93 -11.17
N LYS A 114 13.82 23.05 -11.62
CA LYS A 114 13.16 21.99 -12.38
C LYS A 114 13.81 21.76 -13.75
N GLU A 115 14.23 22.82 -14.44
CA GLU A 115 14.95 22.74 -15.71
C GLU A 115 16.34 22.15 -15.56
N GLU A 116 17.10 22.54 -14.54
CA GLU A 116 18.41 21.97 -14.21
C GLU A 116 18.32 20.47 -13.91
N GLU A 117 17.32 20.06 -13.12
CA GLU A 117 17.08 18.66 -12.80
C GLU A 117 16.65 17.86 -14.04
N ASN A 118 15.72 18.40 -14.85
CA ASN A 118 15.35 17.79 -16.13
C ASN A 118 16.56 17.67 -17.07
N GLY A 119 17.46 18.65 -17.09
CA GLY A 119 18.69 18.64 -17.88
C GLY A 119 19.71 17.62 -17.38
N ARG A 120 19.79 17.39 -16.05
CA ARG A 120 20.54 16.26 -15.49
C ARG A 120 19.98 14.92 -15.97
N TRP A 121 18.65 14.76 -15.96
CA TRP A 121 18.04 13.51 -16.42
C TRP A 121 18.20 13.30 -17.92
N LEU A 122 18.12 14.36 -18.72
CA LEU A 122 18.32 14.22 -20.17
C LEU A 122 19.71 13.69 -20.47
N ARG A 123 20.74 14.16 -19.76
CA ARG A 123 22.10 13.62 -19.86
C ARG A 123 22.19 12.18 -19.39
N GLU A 124 21.65 11.87 -18.20
CA GLU A 124 21.63 10.50 -17.66
C GLU A 124 20.89 9.52 -18.60
N ALA A 125 19.81 9.98 -19.24
CA ALA A 125 19.02 9.18 -20.18
C ALA A 125 19.70 9.02 -21.54
N GLN A 126 20.53 9.99 -21.96
CA GLN A 126 21.37 9.88 -23.16
C GLN A 126 22.53 8.89 -22.96
N GLU A 127 23.03 8.76 -21.73
CA GLU A 127 24.10 7.83 -21.37
C GLU A 127 23.59 6.39 -21.14
N ALA A 128 22.28 6.22 -20.94
CA ALA A 128 21.65 4.91 -20.78
C ALA A 128 21.79 4.08 -22.06
N ARG A 129 22.30 2.85 -21.91
CA ARG A 129 22.56 1.94 -23.03
C ARG A 129 21.40 0.99 -23.28
N THR A 130 20.49 0.89 -22.33
CA THR A 130 19.32 0.02 -22.39
C THR A 130 18.04 0.78 -22.10
N GLU A 131 16.94 0.32 -22.70
CA GLU A 131 15.60 0.86 -22.42
C GLU A 131 15.25 0.75 -20.92
N GLY A 132 15.72 -0.30 -20.25
CA GLY A 132 15.52 -0.51 -18.81
C GLY A 132 16.13 0.60 -17.94
N GLU A 133 17.34 1.06 -18.27
CA GLU A 133 18.02 2.17 -17.59
C GLU A 133 17.29 3.50 -17.80
N VAL A 134 16.83 3.77 -19.03
CA VAL A 134 15.98 4.93 -19.34
C VAL A 134 14.71 4.91 -18.47
N TRP A 135 14.04 3.76 -18.37
CA TRP A 135 12.86 3.60 -17.54
C TRP A 135 13.16 3.73 -16.04
N GLN A 136 14.35 3.34 -15.56
CA GLN A 136 14.75 3.59 -14.17
C GLN A 136 14.84 5.08 -13.87
N ILE A 137 15.39 5.89 -14.79
CA ILE A 137 15.51 7.34 -14.68
C ILE A 137 14.11 7.99 -14.70
N VAL A 138 13.29 7.66 -15.70
CA VAL A 138 11.92 8.19 -15.86
C VAL A 138 11.03 7.84 -14.64
N ASN A 139 11.16 6.64 -14.09
CA ASN A 139 10.38 6.20 -12.94
C ASN A 139 10.79 6.87 -11.61
N ARG A 140 11.93 7.56 -11.53
CA ARG A 140 12.29 8.36 -10.34
C ARG A 140 11.29 9.49 -10.11
N GLU A 141 10.71 10.03 -11.18
CA GLU A 141 9.85 11.22 -11.13
C GLU A 141 8.42 10.99 -11.59
N ARG A 142 8.16 10.04 -12.50
CA ARG A 142 6.79 9.59 -12.78
C ARG A 142 6.07 8.99 -11.56
N LYS A 143 6.81 8.60 -10.51
CA LYS A 143 6.23 8.21 -9.23
C LYS A 143 5.74 9.40 -8.38
N CYS A 144 5.62 10.61 -8.95
CA CYS A 144 4.75 11.64 -8.39
C CYS A 144 3.29 11.26 -8.65
N TRP A 145 2.60 10.81 -7.58
CA TRP A 145 1.17 10.56 -7.62
C TRP A 145 0.44 11.85 -8.00
N LYS A 146 -0.13 11.91 -9.21
CA LYS A 146 -1.13 12.91 -9.56
C LYS A 146 -2.36 12.57 -8.73
N GLY A 147 -2.74 13.44 -7.80
CA GLY A 147 -3.81 13.17 -6.86
C GLY A 147 -5.11 12.76 -7.54
N ILE A 148 -6.01 12.13 -6.77
CA ILE A 148 -7.36 11.86 -7.24
C ILE A 148 -8.08 13.19 -7.42
N ASN A 149 -8.89 13.34 -8.47
CA ASN A 149 -9.70 14.52 -8.67
C ASN A 149 -10.62 14.76 -7.46
N GLU A 150 -10.39 15.84 -6.73
CA GLU A 150 -11.12 16.20 -5.52
C GLU A 150 -12.56 16.66 -5.80
N MET A 151 -12.91 16.95 -7.06
CA MET A 151 -14.25 17.35 -7.47
C MET A 151 -15.23 16.16 -7.52
N ILE A 152 -14.73 14.94 -7.69
CA ILE A 152 -15.57 13.73 -7.71
C ILE A 152 -15.97 13.39 -6.28
N LYS A 153 -17.28 13.42 -6.01
CA LYS A 153 -17.83 13.16 -4.67
C LYS A 153 -17.77 11.68 -4.31
N MET A 154 -17.82 11.38 -3.01
CA MET A 154 -17.73 9.99 -2.53
C MET A 154 -18.93 9.14 -2.95
N GLU A 155 -20.09 9.77 -3.09
CA GLU A 155 -21.33 9.14 -3.53
C GLU A 155 -21.19 8.66 -4.98
N GLU A 156 -20.51 9.44 -5.82
CA GLU A 156 -20.19 9.07 -7.20
C GLU A 156 -19.22 7.88 -7.23
N TRP A 157 -18.17 7.90 -6.39
CA TRP A 157 -17.26 6.77 -6.23
C TRP A 157 -17.96 5.50 -5.74
N LYS A 158 -18.76 5.60 -4.69
CA LYS A 158 -19.56 4.49 -4.13
C LYS A 158 -20.47 3.95 -5.23
N GLY A 159 -21.23 4.81 -5.90
CA GLY A 159 -22.15 4.42 -6.96
C GLY A 159 -21.44 3.72 -8.12
N HIS A 160 -20.32 4.27 -8.59
CA HIS A 160 -19.51 3.68 -9.65
C HIS A 160 -19.02 2.28 -9.29
N PHE A 161 -18.35 2.11 -8.15
CA PHE A 161 -17.78 0.81 -7.79
C PHE A 161 -18.82 -0.21 -7.31
N MET A 162 -19.93 0.22 -6.71
CA MET A 162 -21.06 -0.67 -6.41
C MET A 162 -21.63 -1.26 -7.70
N ARG A 163 -21.85 -0.44 -8.74
CA ARG A 163 -22.29 -0.92 -10.05
C ARG A 163 -21.24 -1.82 -10.71
N LEU A 164 -19.98 -1.41 -10.71
CA LEU A 164 -18.89 -2.12 -11.40
C LEU A 164 -18.61 -3.50 -10.79
N LEU A 165 -18.64 -3.63 -9.47
CA LEU A 165 -18.28 -4.86 -8.75
C LEU A 165 -19.50 -5.75 -8.45
N GLY A 166 -20.69 -5.41 -8.98
CA GLY A 166 -21.92 -6.15 -8.68
C GLY A 166 -22.31 -6.10 -7.20
N GLY A 167 -21.99 -5.00 -6.51
CA GLY A 167 -22.28 -4.79 -5.10
C GLY A 167 -23.77 -4.57 -4.86
N VAL A 168 -24.35 -5.29 -3.89
CA VAL A 168 -25.70 -5.05 -3.35
C VAL A 168 -25.58 -4.53 -1.92
N GLU A 169 -26.48 -3.63 -1.50
CA GLU A 169 -26.35 -2.96 -0.18
C GLU A 169 -26.48 -3.94 1.00
N GLY A 170 -27.18 -5.06 0.80
CA GLY A 170 -27.23 -6.20 1.70
C GLY A 170 -27.01 -7.52 0.95
N LYS A 171 -26.15 -8.38 1.49
CA LYS A 171 -26.09 -9.81 1.13
C LYS A 171 -26.66 -10.60 2.30
N VAL A 172 -27.72 -11.38 2.07
CA VAL A 172 -28.12 -12.43 3.00
C VAL A 172 -27.15 -13.59 2.75
N VAL A 173 -26.21 -13.81 3.67
CA VAL A 173 -25.40 -15.02 3.67
C VAL A 173 -26.30 -16.14 4.17
N ARG A 174 -26.82 -16.99 3.27
CA ARG A 174 -27.36 -18.28 3.72
C ARG A 174 -26.19 -19.04 4.33
N GLY A 175 -26.27 -19.34 5.63
CA GLY A 175 -25.34 -20.24 6.28
C GLY A 175 -25.31 -21.55 5.49
N GLY A 176 -24.17 -21.87 4.91
CA GLY A 176 -23.98 -23.14 4.22
C GLY A 176 -24.09 -24.27 5.23
N VAL A 177 -25.00 -25.20 4.99
CA VAL A 177 -25.01 -26.50 5.69
C VAL A 177 -23.66 -27.17 5.44
N LYS A 178 -23.01 -27.60 6.52
CA LYS A 178 -21.74 -28.33 6.52
C LYS A 178 -21.94 -29.63 5.74
N ARG A 179 -21.61 -29.64 4.44
CA ARG A 179 -21.43 -30.89 3.69
C ARG A 179 -20.06 -31.43 4.06
N ILE A 180 -20.02 -32.28 5.08
CA ILE A 180 -18.89 -33.19 5.30
C ILE A 180 -19.19 -34.38 4.38
N LEU A 181 -18.45 -34.54 3.29
CA LEU A 181 -18.28 -35.79 2.56
C LEU A 181 -17.14 -35.56 1.55
N GLY A 182 -15.93 -35.90 1.98
CA GLY A 182 -14.67 -35.85 1.24
C GLY A 182 -13.52 -36.16 2.20
N GLU A 183 -12.49 -36.84 1.71
CA GLU A 183 -11.27 -37.18 2.46
C GLU A 183 -10.71 -35.94 3.18
N GLU A 184 -10.22 -36.10 4.42
CA GLU A 184 -9.64 -34.98 5.17
C GLU A 184 -8.39 -34.48 4.43
N GLU A 185 -8.52 -33.35 3.71
CA GLU A 185 -7.38 -32.66 3.13
C GLU A 185 -6.36 -32.31 4.23
N GLY A 186 -5.10 -32.66 4.02
CA GLY A 186 -4.03 -32.43 4.98
C GLY A 186 -3.83 -30.95 5.33
N GLU A 187 -3.17 -30.71 6.49
CA GLU A 187 -2.77 -29.36 6.90
C GLU A 187 -1.93 -28.66 5.82
N ILE A 188 -1.93 -27.31 5.84
CA ILE A 188 -1.03 -26.50 5.01
C ILE A 188 0.40 -26.85 5.36
N ASP A 189 1.15 -27.36 4.39
CA ASP A 189 2.57 -27.63 4.55
C ASP A 189 3.37 -26.32 4.62
N ARG A 190 4.43 -26.32 5.42
CA ARG A 190 5.29 -25.14 5.60
C ARG A 190 5.97 -24.75 4.28
N GLY A 191 6.32 -25.74 3.47
CA GLY A 191 6.86 -25.54 2.13
C GLY A 191 5.89 -24.87 1.17
N GLU A 192 4.58 -25.18 1.23
CA GLU A 192 3.55 -24.48 0.44
C GLU A 192 3.53 -22.99 0.73
N LEU A 193 3.46 -22.63 2.01
CA LEU A 193 3.46 -21.23 2.44
C LEU A 193 4.75 -20.53 2.03
N LYS A 194 5.90 -21.17 2.28
CA LYS A 194 7.21 -20.63 1.95
C LYS A 194 7.35 -20.34 0.46
N ARG A 195 6.92 -21.25 -0.42
CA ARG A 195 6.93 -21.04 -1.89
C ARG A 195 6.13 -19.79 -2.29
N VAL A 196 5.00 -19.54 -1.64
CA VAL A 196 4.19 -18.34 -1.90
C VAL A 196 4.89 -17.07 -1.40
N ILE A 197 5.45 -17.10 -0.19
CA ILE A 197 6.20 -15.99 0.41
C ILE A 197 7.40 -15.60 -0.46
N GLU A 198 8.15 -16.59 -0.95
CA GLU A 198 9.31 -16.38 -1.82
C GLU A 198 8.92 -15.73 -3.16
N ARG A 199 7.71 -15.98 -3.67
CA ARG A 199 7.21 -15.34 -4.90
C ARG A 199 6.71 -13.91 -4.68
N LEU A 200 6.57 -13.44 -3.44
CA LEU A 200 6.13 -12.06 -3.18
C LEU A 200 7.12 -11.05 -3.76
N LYS A 201 6.59 -10.07 -4.49
CA LYS A 201 7.37 -8.93 -5.00
C LYS A 201 7.53 -7.89 -3.89
N LYS A 202 8.77 -7.38 -3.73
CA LYS A 202 9.08 -6.24 -2.85
C LYS A 202 8.52 -4.93 -3.43
N GLY A 203 8.33 -3.93 -2.58
CA GLY A 203 7.88 -2.58 -2.94
C GLY A 203 6.43 -2.51 -3.41
N LYS A 204 5.59 -3.48 -3.03
CA LYS A 204 4.16 -3.51 -3.34
C LYS A 204 3.35 -2.84 -2.24
N ALA A 205 2.21 -2.27 -2.61
CA ALA A 205 1.31 -1.62 -1.67
C ALA A 205 0.67 -2.64 -0.71
N SER A 206 0.69 -2.32 0.59
CA SER A 206 0.00 -3.05 1.65
C SER A 206 -1.50 -2.77 1.68
N GLY A 207 -2.25 -3.61 2.39
CA GLY A 207 -3.66 -3.44 2.64
C GLY A 207 -3.95 -2.35 3.67
N ALA A 208 -5.17 -2.35 4.22
CA ALA A 208 -5.56 -1.42 5.30
C ALA A 208 -4.78 -1.65 6.60
N ASP A 209 -4.29 -2.88 6.80
CA ASP A 209 -3.44 -3.32 7.92
C ASP A 209 -2.06 -2.62 7.94
N GLY A 210 -1.61 -2.14 6.77
CA GLY A 210 -0.33 -1.47 6.62
C GLY A 210 0.87 -2.43 6.59
N VAL A 211 0.69 -3.74 6.64
CA VAL A 211 1.78 -4.73 6.67
C VAL A 211 2.29 -4.99 5.25
N PRO A 212 3.54 -4.63 4.91
CA PRO A 212 4.09 -4.82 3.58
C PRO A 212 4.56 -6.27 3.34
N ASN A 213 4.72 -6.66 2.07
CA ASN A 213 5.16 -8.00 1.68
C ASN A 213 6.52 -8.39 2.29
N GLU A 214 7.38 -7.40 2.49
CA GLU A 214 8.71 -7.57 3.05
C GLU A 214 8.70 -8.15 4.46
N VAL A 215 7.64 -7.94 5.24
CA VAL A 215 7.51 -8.56 6.57
C VAL A 215 7.52 -10.07 6.45
N TRP A 216 6.67 -10.64 5.59
CA TRP A 216 6.62 -12.08 5.39
C TRP A 216 7.88 -12.61 4.73
N LYS A 217 8.45 -11.85 3.79
CA LYS A 217 9.58 -12.29 2.97
C LYS A 217 10.94 -12.18 3.65
N LEU A 218 11.11 -11.25 4.58
CA LEU A 218 12.41 -10.91 5.19
C LEU A 218 12.38 -10.90 6.72
N GLY A 219 11.21 -11.14 7.33
CA GLY A 219 11.01 -11.20 8.78
C GLY A 219 11.60 -12.44 9.45
N GLY A 220 12.19 -13.36 8.69
CA GLY A 220 12.86 -14.55 9.20
C GLY A 220 11.91 -15.67 9.62
N GLU A 221 12.50 -16.77 10.11
CA GLU A 221 11.77 -18.02 10.39
C GLU A 221 10.64 -17.86 11.39
N ARG A 222 10.76 -16.94 12.36
CA ARG A 222 9.74 -16.73 13.39
C ARG A 222 8.46 -16.09 12.82
N ILE A 223 8.60 -15.16 11.88
CA ILE A 223 7.45 -14.57 11.18
C ILE A 223 6.81 -15.59 10.25
N GLU A 224 7.63 -16.38 9.55
CA GLU A 224 7.17 -17.47 8.68
C GLU A 224 6.40 -18.53 9.48
N GLU A 225 6.95 -18.96 10.61
CA GLU A 225 6.36 -19.94 11.52
C GLU A 225 5.00 -19.46 12.06
N TRP A 226 4.94 -18.22 12.55
CA TRP A 226 3.69 -17.65 13.01
C TRP A 226 2.65 -17.57 11.88
N ALA A 227 3.05 -17.09 10.70
CA ALA A 227 2.15 -16.98 9.55
C ALA A 227 1.62 -18.36 9.12
N TRP A 228 2.46 -19.40 9.17
CA TRP A 228 2.09 -20.78 8.89
C TRP A 228 1.08 -21.32 9.89
N ARG A 229 1.34 -21.22 11.19
CA ARG A 229 0.41 -21.65 12.25
C ARG A 229 -0.92 -20.93 12.12
N PHE A 230 -0.89 -19.61 11.96
CA PHE A 230 -2.10 -18.79 11.79
C PHE A 230 -2.92 -19.22 10.57
N CYS A 231 -2.28 -19.46 9.42
CA CYS A 231 -2.97 -19.94 8.22
C CYS A 231 -3.61 -21.32 8.42
N ASN A 232 -2.93 -22.22 9.15
CA ASN A 232 -3.48 -23.54 9.48
C ASN A 232 -4.68 -23.45 10.44
N ARG A 233 -4.67 -22.53 11.40
CA ARG A 233 -5.86 -22.29 12.25
C ARG A 233 -7.06 -21.85 11.42
N VAL A 234 -6.85 -20.94 10.47
CA VAL A 234 -7.91 -20.51 9.53
C VAL A 234 -8.36 -21.67 8.64
N TRP A 235 -7.43 -22.51 8.17
CA TRP A 235 -7.72 -23.72 7.40
C TRP A 235 -8.60 -24.73 8.15
N ARG A 236 -8.31 -24.97 9.43
CA ARG A 236 -9.12 -25.82 10.32
C ARG A 236 -10.50 -25.24 10.65
N GLY A 237 -10.80 -24.03 10.20
CA GLY A 237 -12.09 -23.39 10.41
C GLY A 237 -12.26 -22.81 11.81
N GLU A 238 -11.17 -22.51 12.53
CA GLU A 238 -11.19 -21.89 13.86
C GLU A 238 -11.70 -20.42 13.83
N GLY A 239 -11.91 -19.86 12.64
CA GLY A 239 -12.48 -18.54 12.43
C GLY A 239 -11.96 -17.90 11.16
N TRP A 240 -12.71 -16.93 10.63
CA TRP A 240 -12.28 -16.12 9.49
C TRP A 240 -11.90 -14.71 9.96
N PRO A 241 -10.69 -14.22 9.66
CA PRO A 241 -10.31 -12.87 10.08
C PRO A 241 -11.20 -11.79 9.46
N GLU A 242 -11.84 -10.96 10.29
CA GLU A 242 -12.70 -9.86 9.83
C GLU A 242 -11.92 -8.88 8.95
N GLN A 243 -10.65 -8.63 9.28
CA GLN A 243 -9.77 -7.76 8.51
C GLN A 243 -9.55 -8.25 7.07
N TRP A 244 -9.71 -9.55 6.79
CA TRP A 244 -9.60 -10.11 5.44
C TRP A 244 -10.87 -9.91 4.60
N LYS A 245 -11.99 -9.54 5.23
CA LYS A 245 -13.25 -9.21 4.52
C LYS A 245 -13.22 -7.80 3.94
N ASP A 246 -12.35 -6.94 4.46
CA ASP A 246 -12.23 -5.55 4.06
C ASP A 246 -11.09 -5.32 3.06
N GLY A 247 -11.36 -4.52 2.02
CA GLY A 247 -10.39 -4.12 1.01
C GLY A 247 -10.42 -2.62 0.75
N VAL A 248 -9.27 -2.02 0.43
CA VAL A 248 -9.18 -0.59 0.10
C VAL A 248 -9.13 -0.43 -1.41
N ILE A 249 -10.16 0.15 -2.01
CA ILE A 249 -10.15 0.47 -3.45
C ILE A 249 -9.36 1.75 -3.68
N VAL A 250 -8.30 1.63 -4.47
CA VAL A 250 -7.50 2.76 -4.94
C VAL A 250 -7.87 3.05 -6.40
N PRO A 251 -8.55 4.17 -6.69
CA PRO A 251 -8.86 4.54 -8.06
C PRO A 251 -7.61 5.04 -8.79
N LEU A 252 -7.36 4.50 -9.99
CA LEU A 252 -6.26 4.88 -10.87
C LEU A 252 -6.84 5.33 -12.21
N VAL A 253 -6.43 6.49 -12.70
CA VAL A 253 -6.82 6.95 -14.04
C VAL A 253 -6.37 5.93 -15.07
N LYS A 254 -7.33 5.37 -15.82
CA LYS A 254 -7.10 4.39 -16.89
C LYS A 254 -7.14 5.06 -18.27
N LYS A 255 -8.03 6.04 -18.47
CA LYS A 255 -8.23 6.76 -19.74
C LYS A 255 -8.69 8.20 -19.45
N GLY A 256 -8.51 9.13 -20.40
CA GLY A 256 -8.98 10.51 -20.24
C GLY A 256 -8.20 11.34 -19.22
N GLY A 257 -8.80 12.44 -18.77
CA GLY A 257 -8.20 13.41 -17.85
C GLY A 257 -8.37 13.07 -16.38
N GLY A 258 -9.21 12.07 -16.05
CA GLY A 258 -9.58 11.76 -14.66
C GLY A 258 -10.67 12.68 -14.13
N GLU A 259 -11.53 13.20 -15.01
CA GLU A 259 -12.61 14.13 -14.65
C GLU A 259 -13.88 13.41 -14.19
N ARG A 260 -14.07 12.17 -14.64
CA ARG A 260 -15.26 11.34 -14.34
C ARG A 260 -14.86 10.00 -13.77
N VAL A 261 -15.75 9.35 -13.00
CA VAL A 261 -15.47 8.06 -12.34
C VAL A 261 -15.18 6.92 -13.34
N GLU A 262 -15.79 6.94 -14.52
CA GLU A 262 -15.62 5.94 -15.58
C GLU A 262 -14.24 5.96 -16.25
N GLU A 263 -13.49 7.04 -16.02
CA GLU A 263 -12.11 7.20 -16.48
C GLU A 263 -11.10 6.50 -15.58
N TYR A 264 -11.54 6.04 -14.39
CA TYR A 264 -10.72 5.34 -13.42
C TYR A 264 -10.96 3.83 -13.49
N ARG A 265 -9.92 3.09 -13.11
CA ARG A 265 -10.02 1.68 -12.71
C ARG A 265 -9.77 1.59 -11.21
N GLY A 266 -10.59 0.80 -10.51
CA GLY A 266 -10.33 0.46 -9.12
C GLY A 266 -9.26 -0.62 -9.02
N VAL A 267 -8.30 -0.47 -8.12
CA VAL A 267 -7.42 -1.54 -7.67
C VAL A 267 -7.66 -1.77 -6.19
N THR A 268 -8.15 -2.95 -5.82
CA THR A 268 -8.40 -3.31 -4.42
C THR A 268 -7.11 -3.77 -3.76
N LEU A 269 -6.71 -3.07 -2.70
CA LEU A 269 -5.63 -3.46 -1.81
C LEU A 269 -6.18 -4.28 -0.66
N MET A 270 -5.86 -5.58 -0.69
CA MET A 270 -6.15 -6.52 0.41
C MET A 270 -4.94 -6.66 1.35
N PRO A 271 -5.14 -7.06 2.61
CA PRO A 271 -4.09 -7.49 3.53
C PRO A 271 -3.09 -8.43 2.86
N THR A 272 -1.81 -8.27 3.17
CA THR A 272 -0.75 -9.05 2.49
C THR A 272 -0.76 -10.51 2.94
N LEU A 273 -1.05 -10.79 4.22
CA LEU A 273 -1.20 -12.16 4.71
C LEU A 273 -2.39 -12.89 4.06
N TYR A 274 -3.52 -12.20 3.85
CA TYR A 274 -4.64 -12.76 3.09
C TYR A 274 -4.21 -13.21 1.69
N LYS A 275 -3.39 -12.41 1.00
CA LYS A 275 -2.88 -12.77 -0.34
C LYS A 275 -1.93 -13.97 -0.29
N VAL A 276 -1.15 -14.11 0.79
CA VAL A 276 -0.32 -15.29 1.02
C VAL A 276 -1.19 -16.52 1.19
N TYR A 277 -2.19 -16.47 2.08
CA TYR A 277 -3.14 -17.56 2.31
C TYR A 277 -3.87 -17.98 1.03
N VAL A 278 -4.46 -17.03 0.30
CA VAL A 278 -5.11 -17.32 -1.00
C VAL A 278 -4.12 -17.85 -2.04
N GLY A 279 -2.85 -17.44 -1.98
CA GLY A 279 -1.80 -17.98 -2.83
C GLY A 279 -1.55 -19.47 -2.60
N VAL A 280 -1.62 -19.92 -1.33
CA VAL A 280 -1.55 -21.35 -0.97
C VAL A 280 -2.76 -22.08 -1.52
N LEU A 281 -3.97 -21.58 -1.24
CA LEU A 281 -5.22 -22.19 -1.73
C LEU A 281 -5.25 -22.30 -3.26
N THR A 282 -4.72 -21.30 -3.96
CA THR A 282 -4.61 -21.31 -5.42
C THR A 282 -3.64 -22.39 -5.90
N GLY A 283 -2.58 -22.67 -5.14
CA GLY A 283 -1.65 -23.77 -5.43
C GLY A 283 -2.36 -25.12 -5.36
N ARG A 284 -2.99 -25.41 -4.21
CA ARG A 284 -3.76 -26.65 -3.99
C ARG A 284 -4.85 -26.84 -5.03
N LEU A 285 -5.64 -25.81 -5.30
CA LEU A 285 -6.71 -25.89 -6.29
C LEU A 285 -6.17 -26.20 -7.69
N LYS A 286 -5.00 -25.66 -8.07
CA LYS A 286 -4.39 -25.98 -9.37
C LYS A 286 -3.93 -27.42 -9.43
N GLU A 287 -3.26 -27.91 -8.38
CA GLU A 287 -2.81 -29.30 -8.30
C GLU A 287 -4.01 -30.26 -8.43
N GLU A 288 -5.11 -30.00 -7.72
CA GLU A 288 -6.33 -30.80 -7.88
C GLU A 288 -6.94 -30.72 -9.28
N MET A 289 -6.98 -29.53 -9.89
CA MET A 289 -7.55 -29.35 -11.22
C MET A 289 -6.69 -30.04 -12.30
N GLU A 290 -5.37 -30.08 -12.12
CA GLU A 290 -4.44 -30.79 -12.98
C GLU A 290 -4.61 -32.31 -12.84
N GLU A 291 -4.69 -32.82 -11.61
CA GLU A 291 -4.92 -34.24 -11.32
C GLU A 291 -6.24 -34.73 -11.91
N LYS A 292 -7.31 -33.93 -11.78
CA LYS A 292 -8.63 -34.24 -12.31
C LYS A 292 -8.78 -33.90 -13.81
N ALA A 293 -7.70 -33.50 -14.49
CA ALA A 293 -7.68 -33.12 -15.91
C ALA A 293 -8.75 -32.07 -16.29
N MET A 294 -9.07 -31.16 -15.37
CA MET A 294 -10.06 -30.10 -15.56
C MET A 294 -9.47 -28.86 -16.25
N LEU A 295 -8.15 -28.77 -16.37
CA LEU A 295 -7.49 -27.72 -17.13
C LEU A 295 -7.27 -28.17 -18.59
N PRO A 296 -7.57 -27.33 -19.58
CA PRO A 296 -7.24 -27.62 -20.96
C PRO A 296 -5.71 -27.75 -21.13
N PRO A 297 -5.24 -28.62 -22.03
CA PRO A 297 -3.81 -28.85 -22.28
C PRO A 297 -3.08 -27.61 -22.81
#